data_AF-A0AAU9UK23-F1
#
_entry.id   AF-A0AAU9UK23-F1
#
_cell.length_a   1.000
_cell.length_b   1.000
_cell.length_c   1.000
_cell.angle_alpha   90.00
_cell.angle_beta   90.00
_cell.angle_gamma   90.00
#
_symmetry.space_group_name_H-M   'P 1'
#
loop_
_entity.id
_entity.type
_entity.pdbx_description
1 polymer ?
#
loop_
_entity_poly.entity_id
_entity_poly.type
_entity_poly.pdbx_seq_one_letter_code
_entity_poly.pdbx_strand_id
1 'polypeptide(L)'
;MKEIFKGSLPIKLKTKAMNICLAPTLTYGCQTWTLKKTHLNKIRTCQRALERSYMNIKLKDRINNITIRKKSKAMDIVRRIMTLKWRWAGHILRVTETRWLQSIIDWYPRDKKRRRGRPYKRWSDDLIEVAGILWTRLARDRACWSGLEEAFTAIGGPYD
;
A
#
# COMPACT_ATOMS: atom_id res chain seq x y z
N MET A 1 -2.96 22.82 -6.97
CA MET A 1 -1.84 21.85 -7.13
C MET A 1 -1.17 21.85 -8.51
N LYS A 2 -1.90 22.05 -9.62
CA LYS A 2 -1.27 22.12 -10.96
C LYS A 2 -0.13 23.13 -11.02
N GLU A 3 -0.31 24.31 -10.43
CA GLU A 3 0.72 25.37 -10.41
C GLU A 3 1.99 24.98 -9.65
N ILE A 4 1.87 24.25 -8.53
CA ILE A 4 3.03 23.78 -7.75
C ILE A 4 3.83 22.74 -8.56
N PHE A 5 3.15 21.78 -9.19
CA PHE A 5 3.82 20.70 -9.92
C PHE A 5 4.30 21.13 -11.31
N LYS A 6 3.61 22.07 -11.97
CA LYS A 6 3.96 22.61 -13.29
C LYS A 6 4.81 23.87 -13.25
N GLY A 7 4.87 24.56 -12.12
CA GLY A 7 5.72 25.74 -11.94
C GLY A 7 7.21 25.44 -11.89
N SER A 8 8.03 26.49 -11.94
CA SER A 8 9.49 26.42 -11.86
C SER A 8 9.97 26.26 -10.41
N LEU A 9 9.59 25.15 -9.77
CA LEU A 9 10.09 24.77 -8.45
C LEU A 9 11.16 23.67 -8.55
N PRO A 10 12.18 23.69 -7.66
CA PRO A 10 13.11 22.58 -7.51
C PRO A 10 12.40 21.23 -7.33
N ILE A 11 12.92 20.19 -7.99
CA ILE A 11 12.37 18.83 -7.94
C ILE A 11 12.18 18.34 -6.50
N LYS A 12 13.14 18.65 -5.60
CA LYS A 12 13.07 18.29 -4.18
C LYS A 12 11.81 18.81 -3.49
N LEU A 13 11.42 20.06 -3.76
CA LEU A 13 10.22 20.68 -3.18
C LEU A 13 8.95 20.04 -3.73
N LYS A 14 8.92 19.75 -5.04
CA LYS A 14 7.81 19.02 -5.66
C LYS A 14 7.65 17.61 -5.10
N THR A 15 8.76 16.88 -4.92
CA THR A 15 8.77 15.57 -4.25
C THR A 15 8.24 15.67 -2.82
N LYS A 16 8.67 16.69 -2.06
CA LYS A 16 8.19 16.90 -0.69
C LYS A 16 6.69 17.17 -0.65
N ALA A 17 6.18 18.02 -1.55
CA ALA A 17 4.75 18.28 -1.68
C ALA A 17 3.96 17.02 -2.05
N MET A 18 4.49 16.18 -2.94
CA MET A 18 3.89 14.88 -3.26
C MET A 18 3.83 13.97 -2.02
N ASN A 19 4.92 13.85 -1.28
CA ASN A 19 4.99 12.97 -0.11
C ASN A 19 4.08 13.45 1.04
N ILE A 20 3.91 14.76 1.22
CA ILE A 20 3.13 15.32 2.34
C ILE A 20 1.64 15.43 2.00
N CYS A 21 1.29 15.88 0.80
CA CYS A 21 -0.10 16.16 0.46
C CYS A 21 -0.74 15.04 -0.37
N LEU A 22 -0.05 14.57 -1.41
CA LEU A 22 -0.60 13.58 -2.34
C LEU A 22 -0.55 12.15 -1.80
N ALA A 23 0.53 11.77 -1.12
CA ALA A 23 0.65 10.40 -0.63
C ALA A 23 -0.44 10.09 0.42
N PRO A 24 -0.67 10.91 1.47
CA PRO A 24 -1.71 10.61 2.45
C PRO A 24 -3.12 10.62 1.86
N THR A 25 -3.41 11.54 0.94
CA THR A 25 -4.72 11.60 0.26
C THR A 25 -4.94 10.38 -0.63
N LEU A 26 -3.92 9.91 -1.34
CA LEU A 26 -4.01 8.70 -2.17
C LEU A 26 -4.09 7.41 -1.33
N THR A 27 -3.43 7.37 -0.18
CA THR A 27 -3.45 6.23 0.74
C THR A 27 -4.61 6.26 1.74
N TYR A 28 -5.51 7.25 1.65
CA TYR A 28 -6.60 7.34 2.60
C TYR A 28 -7.50 6.10 2.53
N GLY A 29 -7.71 5.45 3.67
CA GLY A 29 -8.53 4.24 3.78
C GLY A 29 -7.94 2.98 3.16
N CYS A 30 -6.72 3.01 2.60
CA CYS A 30 -6.15 1.85 1.90
C CYS A 30 -5.95 0.61 2.78
N GLN A 31 -5.80 0.82 4.09
CA GLN A 31 -5.64 -0.22 5.10
C GLN A 31 -6.86 -1.14 5.25
N THR A 32 -8.06 -0.64 4.94
CA THR A 32 -9.30 -1.43 5.01
C THR A 32 -9.60 -2.17 3.70
N TRP A 33 -8.83 -1.91 2.64
CA TRP A 33 -9.08 -2.50 1.33
C TRP A 33 -8.54 -3.92 1.22
N THR A 34 -9.24 -4.73 0.43
CA THR A 34 -8.65 -5.95 -0.11
C THR A 34 -7.64 -5.59 -1.19
N LEU A 35 -6.34 -5.74 -0.90
CA LEU A 35 -5.27 -5.36 -1.81
C LEU A 35 -5.13 -6.40 -2.95
N LYS A 36 -5.63 -6.00 -4.12
CA LYS A 36 -5.47 -6.73 -5.38
C LYS A 36 -4.31 -6.13 -6.17
N LYS A 37 -3.59 -6.96 -6.93
CA LYS A 37 -2.53 -6.52 -7.86
C LYS A 37 -3.02 -5.42 -8.80
N THR A 38 -4.27 -5.49 -9.25
CA THR A 38 -4.89 -4.47 -10.11
C THR A 38 -5.01 -3.10 -9.43
N HIS A 39 -5.35 -3.04 -8.14
CA HIS A 39 -5.42 -1.78 -7.40
C HIS A 39 -4.03 -1.19 -7.22
N LEU A 40 -3.05 -2.02 -6.83
CA LEU A 40 -1.67 -1.60 -6.66
C LEU A 40 -1.07 -1.08 -7.97
N ASN A 41 -1.32 -1.76 -9.10
CA ASN A 41 -0.86 -1.33 -10.41
C ASN A 41 -1.46 0.02 -10.83
N LYS A 42 -2.74 0.27 -10.55
CA LYS A 42 -3.34 1.60 -10.79
C LYS A 42 -2.64 2.69 -9.99
N ILE A 43 -2.31 2.43 -8.73
CA ILE A 43 -1.58 3.37 -7.85
C ILE A 43 -0.16 3.59 -8.37
N ARG A 44 0.56 2.53 -8.77
CA ARG A 44 1.88 2.61 -9.41
C ARG A 44 1.84 3.47 -10.67
N THR A 45 0.85 3.26 -11.54
CA THR A 45 0.69 4.05 -12.77
C THR A 45 0.40 5.52 -12.46
N CYS A 46 -0.47 5.80 -11.48
CA CYS A 46 -0.75 7.17 -11.04
C CYS A 46 0.51 7.86 -10.49
N GLN A 47 1.26 7.18 -9.62
CA GLN A 47 2.54 7.66 -9.10
C GLN A 47 3.55 7.95 -10.22
N ARG A 48 3.74 7.02 -11.16
CA ARG A 48 4.66 7.19 -12.31
C ARG A 48 4.23 8.38 -13.19
N ALA A 49 2.93 8.56 -13.41
CA ALA A 49 2.40 9.68 -14.17
C ALA A 49 2.63 11.03 -13.47
N LEU A 50 2.46 11.09 -12.14
CA LEU A 50 2.77 12.26 -11.32
C LEU A 50 4.25 12.62 -11.41
N GLU A 51 5.15 11.63 -11.19
CA GLU A 51 6.60 11.81 -11.27
C GLU A 51 7.03 12.39 -12.63
N ARG A 52 6.53 11.81 -13.73
CA ARG A 52 6.78 12.35 -15.08
C ARG A 52 6.25 13.77 -15.24
N SER A 53 5.04 14.02 -14.77
CA SER A 53 4.34 15.29 -14.96
C SER A 53 5.08 16.47 -14.32
N TYR A 54 5.63 16.29 -13.12
CA TYR A 54 6.29 17.38 -12.39
C TYR A 54 7.77 17.52 -12.68
N MET A 55 8.42 16.48 -13.24
CA MET A 55 9.77 16.54 -13.82
C MET A 55 9.77 16.96 -15.30
N ASN A 56 8.59 17.22 -15.88
CA ASN A 56 8.40 17.60 -17.27
C ASN A 56 8.96 16.58 -18.28
N ILE A 57 8.93 15.29 -17.94
CA ILE A 57 9.40 14.20 -18.81
C ILE A 57 8.25 13.72 -19.68
N LYS A 58 8.42 13.77 -20.99
CA LYS A 58 7.46 13.29 -21.97
C LYS A 58 7.74 11.83 -22.32
N LEU A 59 6.75 11.13 -22.88
CA LEU A 59 6.92 9.74 -23.32
C LEU A 59 7.96 9.61 -24.45
N LYS A 60 8.05 10.64 -25.31
CA LYS A 60 9.04 10.72 -26.40
C LYS A 60 10.49 10.69 -25.93
N ASP A 61 10.76 11.10 -24.69
CA ASP A 61 12.12 11.14 -24.14
C ASP A 61 12.65 9.72 -23.82
N ARG A 62 11.79 8.69 -23.92
CA ARG A 62 12.12 7.26 -23.72
C ARG A 62 12.91 6.95 -22.45
N ILE A 63 12.75 7.77 -21.41
CA ILE A 63 13.42 7.61 -20.12
C ILE A 63 12.80 6.45 -19.34
N ASN A 64 13.65 5.53 -18.86
CA ASN A 64 13.25 4.40 -18.03
C ASN A 64 12.65 4.86 -16.68
N ASN A 65 11.63 4.15 -16.19
CA ASN A 65 11.03 4.38 -14.87
C ASN A 65 12.06 4.31 -13.74
N ILE A 66 13.08 3.44 -13.85
CA ILE A 66 14.12 3.29 -12.83
C ILE A 66 14.92 4.59 -12.66
N THR A 67 15.26 5.26 -13.77
CA THR A 67 16.03 6.52 -13.71
C THR A 67 15.18 7.68 -13.20
N ILE A 68 13.90 7.72 -13.57
CA ILE A 68 12.91 8.67 -13.04
C ILE A 68 12.82 8.53 -11.51
N ARG A 69 12.74 7.29 -11.02
CA ARG A 69 12.65 6.99 -9.59
C ARG A 69 13.92 7.37 -8.82
N LYS A 70 15.10 7.08 -9.40
CA LYS A 70 16.40 7.48 -8.83
C LYS A 70 16.53 9.00 -8.70
N LYS A 71 15.96 9.76 -9.66
CA LYS A 71 15.94 11.23 -9.65
C LYS A 71 14.90 11.79 -8.67
N SER A 72 13.68 11.24 -8.64
CA SER A 72 12.60 11.75 -7.79
C SER A 72 12.89 11.53 -6.31
N LYS A 73 13.45 10.35 -5.97
CA LYS A 73 13.57 9.85 -4.59
C LYS A 73 12.26 9.99 -3.79
N ALA A 74 11.12 9.94 -4.47
CA ALA A 74 9.82 10.06 -3.83
C ALA A 74 9.51 8.81 -3.00
N MET A 75 8.62 8.93 -2.00
CA MET A 75 8.18 7.78 -1.21
C MET A 75 7.53 6.73 -2.12
N ASP A 76 7.70 5.45 -1.81
CA ASP A 76 6.94 4.39 -2.49
C ASP A 76 5.55 4.30 -1.88
N ILE A 77 4.53 4.69 -2.65
CA ILE A 77 3.15 4.73 -2.16
C ILE A 77 2.64 3.31 -1.94
N VAL A 78 3.00 2.35 -2.79
CA VAL A 78 2.59 0.95 -2.59
C VAL A 78 3.20 0.38 -1.31
N ARG A 79 4.50 0.62 -1.10
CA ARG A 79 5.14 0.22 0.16
C ARG A 79 4.45 0.86 1.37
N ARG A 80 4.10 2.15 1.27
CA ARG A 80 3.38 2.88 2.33
C ARG A 80 2.00 2.27 2.61
N ILE A 81 1.25 1.89 1.58
CA ILE A 81 -0.06 1.22 1.71
C ILE A 81 0.09 -0.12 2.44
N MET A 82 1.09 -0.91 2.07
CA MET A 82 1.37 -2.19 2.72
C MET A 82 1.71 -2.00 4.19
N THR A 83 2.61 -1.06 4.51
CA THR A 83 2.93 -0.70 5.90
C THR A 83 1.70 -0.26 6.69
N LEU A 84 0.84 0.60 6.10
CA LEU A 84 -0.39 1.05 6.74
C LEU A 84 -1.32 -0.12 7.05
N LYS A 85 -1.56 -0.99 6.08
CA LYS A 85 -2.41 -2.17 6.26
C LYS A 85 -1.85 -3.10 7.34
N TRP A 86 -0.55 -3.39 7.31
CA TRP A 86 0.10 -4.25 8.29
C TRP A 86 -0.04 -3.71 9.70
N ARG A 87 0.29 -2.43 9.90
CA ARG A 87 0.18 -1.78 11.21
C ARG A 87 -1.25 -1.68 11.70
N TRP A 88 -2.20 -1.40 10.79
CA TRP A 88 -3.62 -1.32 11.10
C TRP A 88 -4.17 -2.69 11.54
N ALA A 89 -3.80 -3.77 10.85
CA ALA A 89 -4.20 -5.14 11.21
C ALA A 89 -3.74 -5.51 12.64
N GLY A 90 -2.46 -5.25 12.95
CA GLY A 90 -1.96 -5.47 14.31
C GLY A 90 -2.60 -4.55 15.35
N HIS A 91 -2.89 -3.30 14.99
CA HIS A 91 -3.54 -2.36 15.90
C HIS A 91 -4.94 -2.85 16.30
N ILE A 92 -5.79 -3.26 15.36
CA ILE A 92 -7.16 -3.70 15.66
C ILE A 92 -7.18 -4.92 16.56
N LEU A 93 -6.28 -5.88 16.35
CA LEU A 93 -6.23 -7.08 17.18
C LEU A 93 -5.73 -6.83 18.61
N ARG A 94 -5.06 -5.70 18.85
CA ARG A 94 -4.59 -5.30 20.17
C ARG A 94 -5.52 -4.32 20.89
N VAL A 95 -6.41 -3.65 20.16
CA VAL A 95 -7.42 -2.77 20.77
C VAL A 95 -8.53 -3.62 21.38
N THR A 96 -8.75 -3.46 22.67
CA THR A 96 -9.77 -4.18 23.46
C THR A 96 -11.20 -3.68 23.21
N GLU A 97 -11.36 -2.40 22.88
CA GLU A 97 -12.68 -1.74 22.78
C GLU A 97 -13.37 -1.94 21.43
N THR A 98 -12.64 -2.32 20.38
CA THR A 98 -13.15 -2.39 18.99
C THR A 98 -13.70 -3.77 18.62
N ARG A 99 -14.57 -4.32 19.49
CA ARG A 99 -15.19 -5.65 19.31
C ARG A 99 -15.88 -5.82 17.96
N TRP A 100 -16.50 -4.76 17.44
CA TRP A 100 -17.17 -4.75 16.13
C TRP A 100 -16.20 -4.84 14.96
N LEU A 101 -15.07 -4.11 14.99
CA LEU A 101 -14.06 -4.17 13.94
C LEU A 101 -13.37 -5.53 13.88
N GLN A 102 -13.03 -6.10 15.04
CA GLN A 102 -12.53 -7.48 15.12
C GLN A 102 -13.54 -8.46 14.54
N SER A 103 -14.82 -8.31 14.91
CA SER A 103 -15.89 -9.16 14.39
C SER A 103 -16.01 -9.05 12.86
N ILE A 104 -15.93 -7.86 12.28
CA ILE A 104 -15.98 -7.64 10.82
C ILE A 104 -14.78 -8.27 10.10
N ILE A 105 -13.58 -8.20 10.70
CA ILE A 105 -12.37 -8.78 10.13
C ILE A 105 -12.38 -10.30 10.18
N ASP A 106 -12.82 -10.85 11.31
CA ASP A 106 -12.95 -12.30 11.51
C ASP A 106 -14.22 -12.85 10.83
N TRP A 107 -15.10 -11.97 10.35
CA TRP A 107 -16.36 -12.37 9.73
C TRP A 107 -16.09 -13.13 8.42
N TYR A 108 -16.54 -14.38 8.39
CA TYR A 108 -16.68 -15.14 7.17
C TYR A 108 -18.01 -15.90 7.17
N PRO A 109 -18.71 -15.98 6.03
CA PRO A 109 -19.93 -16.77 5.93
C PRO A 109 -19.59 -18.27 6.09
N ARG A 110 -20.03 -18.86 7.21
CA ARG A 110 -19.80 -20.28 7.57
C ARG A 110 -20.62 -21.24 6.70
N ASP A 111 -21.82 -20.80 6.33
CA ASP A 111 -22.82 -21.63 5.64
C ASP A 111 -22.59 -21.74 4.13
N LYS A 112 -21.61 -21.01 3.59
CA LYS A 112 -21.31 -20.95 2.15
C LYS A 112 -19.93 -21.51 1.85
N LYS A 113 -19.90 -22.58 1.03
CA LYS A 113 -18.64 -23.12 0.48
C LYS A 113 -18.08 -22.16 -0.58
N ARG A 114 -16.76 -21.94 -0.56
CA ARG A 114 -16.07 -21.18 -1.62
C ARG A 114 -16.14 -21.97 -2.93
N ARG A 115 -16.36 -21.26 -4.04
CA ARG A 115 -16.21 -21.84 -5.39
C ARG A 115 -14.78 -22.34 -5.56
N ARG A 116 -14.62 -23.55 -6.07
CA ARG A 116 -13.30 -24.10 -6.45
C ARG A 116 -12.75 -23.32 -7.65
N GLY A 117 -11.43 -23.26 -7.78
CA GLY A 117 -10.73 -22.54 -8.85
C GLY A 117 -10.24 -21.17 -8.41
N ARG A 118 -10.89 -20.09 -8.88
CA ARG A 118 -10.47 -18.69 -8.66
C ARG A 118 -11.39 -17.97 -7.65
N PRO A 119 -11.33 -18.28 -6.34
CA PRO A 119 -12.11 -17.57 -5.34
C PRO A 119 -11.69 -16.10 -5.26
N TYR A 120 -12.62 -15.23 -4.86
CA TYR A 120 -12.29 -13.84 -4.58
C TYR A 120 -11.32 -13.73 -3.39
N LYS A 121 -10.30 -12.88 -3.55
CA LYS A 121 -9.37 -12.52 -2.48
C LYS A 121 -10.14 -11.84 -1.35
N ARG A 122 -9.87 -12.23 -0.11
CA ARG A 122 -10.35 -11.58 1.13
C ARG A 122 -9.32 -10.59 1.64
N TRP A 123 -9.77 -9.74 2.56
CA TRP A 123 -8.90 -8.75 3.19
C TRP A 123 -7.72 -9.38 3.95
N SER A 124 -7.90 -10.53 4.60
CA SER A 124 -6.85 -11.20 5.37
C SER A 124 -5.95 -12.16 4.58
N ASP A 125 -6.29 -12.48 3.32
CA ASP A 125 -5.55 -13.49 2.55
C ASP A 125 -4.07 -13.10 2.35
N ASP A 126 -3.76 -11.80 2.17
CA ASP A 126 -2.37 -11.33 2.06
C ASP A 126 -1.62 -11.31 3.40
N LEU A 127 -2.33 -11.14 4.52
CA LEU A 127 -1.73 -11.26 5.86
C LEU A 127 -1.37 -12.73 6.16
N ILE A 128 -2.27 -13.65 5.81
CA ILE A 128 -2.07 -15.10 5.99
C ILE A 128 -0.92 -15.60 5.11
N GLU A 129 -0.74 -15.05 3.91
CA GLU A 129 0.36 -15.41 3.02
C GLU A 129 1.74 -15.18 3.66
N VAL A 130 1.87 -14.19 4.56
CA VAL A 130 3.15 -13.84 5.21
C VAL A 130 3.26 -14.35 6.64
N ALA A 131 2.23 -14.15 7.45
CA ALA A 131 2.23 -14.53 8.87
C ALA A 131 1.57 -15.89 9.14
N GLY A 132 1.08 -16.58 8.11
CA GLY A 132 0.44 -17.89 8.24
C GLY A 132 -0.98 -17.83 8.82
N ILE A 133 -1.56 -19.02 9.04
CA ILE A 133 -2.95 -19.17 9.52
C ILE A 133 -3.14 -18.54 10.91
N LEU A 134 -2.11 -18.59 11.75
CA LEU A 134 -2.11 -18.06 13.12
C LEU A 134 -1.69 -16.58 13.21
N TRP A 135 -1.76 -15.83 12.10
CA TRP A 135 -1.38 -14.42 12.06
C TRP A 135 -2.07 -13.57 13.14
N THR A 136 -3.30 -13.92 13.56
CA THR A 136 -4.01 -13.20 14.62
C THR A 136 -3.31 -13.29 15.98
N ARG A 137 -2.67 -14.44 16.29
CA ARG A 137 -1.87 -14.61 17.50
C ARG A 137 -0.56 -13.84 17.40
N LEU A 138 0.11 -13.94 16.25
CA LEU A 138 1.37 -13.23 15.99
C LEU A 138 1.18 -11.70 16.03
N ALA A 139 0.04 -11.21 15.55
CA ALA A 139 -0.28 -9.79 15.53
C ALA A 139 -0.52 -9.20 16.93
N ARG A 140 -0.86 -10.02 17.92
CA ARG A 140 -0.97 -9.56 19.32
C ARG A 140 0.39 -9.23 19.91
N ASP A 141 1.42 -9.99 19.55
CA ASP A 141 2.80 -9.68 19.90
C ASP A 141 3.33 -8.56 18.99
N ARG A 142 3.62 -7.40 19.56
CA ARG A 142 4.13 -6.25 18.81
C ARG A 142 5.52 -6.51 18.22
N ALA A 143 6.38 -7.24 18.91
CA ALA A 143 7.75 -7.51 18.45
C ALA A 143 7.73 -8.48 17.26
N CYS A 144 7.03 -9.61 17.39
CA CYS A 144 6.87 -10.56 16.29
C CYS A 144 6.19 -9.92 15.08
N TRP A 145 5.12 -9.14 15.30
CA TRP A 145 4.41 -8.47 14.21
C TRP A 145 5.27 -7.44 13.48
N SER A 146 6.09 -6.67 14.21
CA SER A 146 6.98 -5.69 13.60
C SER A 146 8.10 -6.36 12.79
N GLY A 147 8.61 -7.51 13.24
CA GLY A 147 9.66 -8.25 12.53
C GLY A 147 9.24 -8.74 11.14
N LEU A 148 7.95 -9.01 10.95
CA LEU A 148 7.40 -9.47 9.66
C LEU A 148 6.96 -8.32 8.73
N GLU A 149 7.02 -7.05 9.16
CA GLU A 149 6.59 -5.90 8.35
C GLU A 149 7.42 -5.78 7.07
N GLU A 150 8.73 -6.04 7.13
CA GLU A 150 9.60 -5.98 5.96
C GLU A 150 9.23 -7.03 4.92
N ALA A 151 8.99 -8.28 5.34
CA ALA A 151 8.56 -9.35 4.47
C ALA A 151 7.21 -9.03 3.77
N PHE A 152 6.25 -8.48 4.51
CA PHE A 152 4.96 -8.08 3.94
C PHE A 152 5.08 -6.93 2.93
N THR A 153 5.89 -5.92 3.26
CA THR A 153 6.07 -4.76 2.38
C THR A 153 6.91 -5.08 1.13
N ALA A 154 7.76 -6.11 1.18
CA ALA A 154 8.53 -6.60 0.04
C ALA A 154 7.64 -7.17 -1.08
N ILE A 155 6.47 -7.75 -0.76
CA ILE A 155 5.50 -8.25 -1.75
C ILE A 155 4.95 -7.12 -2.63
N GLY A 156 4.80 -5.92 -2.06
CA GLY A 156 4.40 -4.72 -2.79
C GLY A 156 5.57 -4.00 -3.48
N GLY A 157 6.79 -4.52 -3.35
CA GLY A 157 8.03 -3.87 -3.72
C GLY A 157 8.13 -3.49 -5.20
N PRO A 158 9.13 -2.67 -5.56
CA PRO A 158 9.24 -2.03 -6.87
C PRO A 158 9.66 -2.97 -8.03
N TYR A 159 9.73 -4.29 -7.79
CA TYR A 159 10.24 -5.30 -8.73
C TYR A 159 9.11 -6.06 -9.45
N ASP A 160 8.15 -5.31 -9.99
CA ASP A 160 7.28 -5.73 -11.10
C ASP A 160 7.44 -4.76 -12.29
#